data_AF-A4JU73-F1
#
_entry.id   AF-A4JU73-F1
#
_cell.length_a   1.000
_cell.length_b   1.000
_cell.length_c   1.000
_cell.angle_alpha   90.00
_cell.angle_beta   90.00
_cell.angle_gamma   90.00
#
_symmetry.space_group_name_H-M   'P 1'
#
loop_
_entity.id
_entity.type
_entity.pdbx_description
1 polymer ?
#
loop_
_entity_poly.entity_id
_entity_poly.type
_entity_poly.pdbx_seq_one_letter_code
_entity_poly.pdbx_strand_id
1 'polypeptide(L)'
;MGEARTKRQLREVELRIVKQIDSAVDLARVSSAIRKLAEAASSHVGADCYLHADLCRELLKQHGVESRLVIGFAAWRVGDGHGDVIVHAPLQGMAPQPEALPFHAWLEIGPAESAHRLILDFSTYQLRRKAAELDALDGGDTNVNWCPDYLAALATDVSSLEDVTMKTKGLFFYRPHSDLQRYVEHKAGAIDQVDLNNLILLYRNPNIQVIGPNDIKDL
;
A
#
# COMPACT_ATOMS: atom_id res chain seq x y z
N MET A 1 -24.98 -2.29 -23.51
CA MET A 1 -24.95 -0.80 -23.38
C MET A 1 -25.00 -0.28 -21.94
N GLY A 2 -25.53 -1.03 -20.95
CA GLY A 2 -25.60 -0.58 -19.55
C GLY A 2 -24.26 -0.56 -18.79
N GLU A 3 -23.45 -1.62 -18.88
CA GLU A 3 -22.19 -1.75 -18.12
C GLU A 3 -21.14 -0.69 -18.44
N ALA A 4 -21.01 -0.30 -19.71
CA ALA A 4 -20.09 0.75 -20.13
C ALA A 4 -20.47 2.12 -19.56
N ARG A 5 -21.77 2.39 -19.43
CA ARG A 5 -22.28 3.63 -18.83
C ARG A 5 -22.04 3.65 -17.32
N THR A 6 -22.27 2.51 -16.64
CA THR A 6 -21.98 2.36 -15.20
C THR A 6 -20.50 2.51 -14.90
N LYS A 7 -19.60 1.86 -15.66
CA LYS A 7 -18.15 2.00 -15.50
C LYS A 7 -17.67 3.44 -15.68
N ARG A 8 -18.19 4.14 -16.70
CA ARG A 8 -17.86 5.56 -16.92
C ARG A 8 -18.29 6.43 -15.74
N GLN A 9 -19.50 6.21 -15.22
CA GLN A 9 -20.02 6.97 -14.10
C GLN A 9 -19.23 6.74 -12.81
N LEU A 10 -18.82 5.50 -12.53
CA LEU A 10 -17.94 5.17 -11.40
C LEU A 10 -16.58 5.86 -11.51
N ARG A 11 -15.99 5.89 -12.70
CA ARG A 11 -14.73 6.57 -12.96
C ARG A 11 -14.84 8.10 -12.81
N GLU A 12 -15.97 8.68 -13.16
CA GLU A 12 -16.24 10.11 -12.91
C GLU A 12 -16.36 10.41 -11.41
N VAL A 13 -16.95 9.50 -10.62
CA VAL A 13 -17.01 9.60 -9.15
C VAL A 13 -15.61 9.48 -8.54
N GLU A 14 -14.84 8.47 -8.96
CA GLU A 14 -13.44 8.27 -8.56
C GLU A 14 -12.62 9.53 -8.80
N LEU A 15 -12.59 10.03 -10.04
CA LEU A 15 -11.84 11.23 -10.41
C LEU A 15 -12.26 12.44 -9.59
N ARG A 16 -13.54 12.55 -9.24
CA ARG A 16 -14.03 13.64 -8.39
C ARG A 16 -13.54 13.53 -6.96
N ILE A 17 -13.58 12.32 -6.38
CA ILE A 17 -13.10 12.06 -5.01
C ILE A 17 -11.59 12.29 -4.93
N VAL A 18 -10.82 11.71 -5.87
CA VAL A 18 -9.37 11.90 -5.95
C VAL A 18 -9.04 13.37 -6.13
N LYS A 19 -9.70 14.08 -7.05
CA LYS A 19 -9.48 15.53 -7.25
C LYS A 19 -9.81 16.35 -6.00
N GLN A 20 -10.82 15.95 -5.22
CA GLN A 20 -11.14 16.62 -3.96
C GLN A 20 -10.02 16.41 -2.92
N ILE A 21 -9.46 15.19 -2.84
CA ILE A 21 -8.31 14.92 -1.97
C ILE A 21 -7.07 15.68 -2.46
N ASP A 22 -6.77 15.63 -3.76
CA ASP A 22 -5.62 16.33 -4.36
C ASP A 22 -5.68 17.84 -4.17
N SER A 23 -6.88 18.42 -4.04
CA SER A 23 -7.05 19.84 -3.72
C SER A 23 -6.60 20.21 -2.30
N ALA A 24 -6.54 19.24 -1.39
CA ALA A 24 -6.08 19.40 -0.01
C ALA A 24 -4.63 18.91 0.16
N VAL A 25 -4.27 17.81 -0.51
CA VAL A 25 -2.98 17.14 -0.37
C VAL A 25 -2.57 16.44 -1.67
N ASP A 26 -1.39 16.79 -2.18
CA ASP A 26 -0.79 16.09 -3.33
C ASP A 26 -0.36 14.66 -2.95
N LEU A 27 -1.13 13.66 -3.38
CA LEU A 27 -0.89 12.24 -3.05
C LEU A 27 0.41 11.69 -3.64
N ALA A 28 0.81 12.15 -4.83
CA ALA A 28 2.06 11.74 -5.45
C ALA A 28 3.26 12.26 -4.63
N ARG A 29 3.12 13.47 -4.07
CA ARG A 29 4.11 14.04 -3.16
C ARG A 29 4.15 13.34 -1.81
N VAL A 30 3.00 12.89 -1.28
CA VAL A 30 2.95 12.01 -0.10
C VAL A 30 3.71 10.72 -0.36
N SER A 31 3.40 10.03 -1.47
CA SER A 31 4.07 8.78 -1.88
C SER A 31 5.58 8.96 -2.02
N SER A 32 6.03 10.03 -2.70
CA SER A 32 7.46 10.32 -2.82
C SER A 32 8.13 10.57 -1.48
N ALA A 33 7.49 11.31 -0.57
CA ALA A 33 8.04 11.64 0.73
C ALA A 33 8.19 10.40 1.63
N ILE A 34 7.15 9.55 1.71
CA ILE A 34 7.21 8.33 2.53
C ILE A 34 8.20 7.32 1.95
N ARG A 35 8.27 7.19 0.62
CA ARG A 35 9.26 6.37 -0.05
C ARG A 35 10.69 6.80 0.31
N LYS A 36 11.01 8.09 0.22
CA LYS A 36 12.34 8.60 0.60
C LYS A 36 12.68 8.35 2.06
N LEU A 37 11.71 8.52 2.95
CA LEU A 37 11.90 8.25 4.38
C LEU A 37 12.19 6.76 4.61
N ALA A 38 11.38 5.88 4.04
CA ALA A 38 11.51 4.45 4.20
C ALA A 38 12.80 3.91 3.55
N GLU A 39 13.11 4.32 2.32
CA GLU A 39 14.35 3.96 1.63
C GLU A 39 15.57 4.40 2.45
N ALA A 40 15.56 5.58 3.06
CA ALA A 40 16.69 6.05 3.86
C ALA A 40 16.80 5.36 5.23
N ALA A 41 15.69 5.24 5.98
CA ALA A 41 15.74 4.98 7.43
C ALA A 41 15.12 3.65 7.87
N SER A 42 14.31 2.99 7.04
CA SER A 42 13.62 1.76 7.46
C SER A 42 14.59 0.60 7.60
N SER A 43 14.53 -0.08 8.76
CA SER A 43 15.27 -1.32 9.04
C SER A 43 14.63 -2.56 8.39
N HIS A 44 13.40 -2.43 7.89
CA HIS A 44 12.59 -3.52 7.36
C HIS A 44 11.88 -3.10 6.06
N VAL A 45 12.60 -2.46 5.14
CA VAL A 45 12.07 -2.06 3.82
C VAL A 45 11.41 -3.28 3.15
N GLY A 46 10.14 -3.18 2.79
CA GLY A 46 9.36 -4.29 2.20
C GLY A 46 8.55 -5.12 3.21
N ALA A 47 8.59 -4.76 4.50
CA ALA A 47 7.76 -5.34 5.56
C ALA A 47 7.14 -4.26 6.48
N ASP A 48 7.28 -2.98 6.13
CA ASP A 48 6.89 -1.81 6.92
C ASP A 48 5.59 -1.15 6.43
N CYS A 49 4.67 -1.95 5.86
CA CYS A 49 3.38 -1.47 5.35
C CYS A 49 2.54 -0.74 6.43
N TYR A 50 2.60 -1.19 7.69
CA TYR A 50 1.96 -0.50 8.81
C TYR A 50 2.50 0.91 9.00
N LEU A 51 3.83 1.05 9.08
CA LEU A 51 4.50 2.33 9.29
C LEU A 51 4.17 3.31 8.15
N HIS A 52 4.15 2.84 6.90
CA HIS A 52 3.74 3.63 5.74
C HIS A 52 2.32 4.16 5.90
N ALA A 53 1.37 3.27 6.17
CA ALA A 53 -0.03 3.64 6.28
C ALA A 53 -0.26 4.60 7.47
N ASP A 54 0.31 4.30 8.64
CA ASP A 54 0.10 5.08 9.86
C ASP A 54 0.72 6.49 9.78
N LEU A 55 1.96 6.61 9.28
CA LEU A 55 2.59 7.91 9.04
C LEU A 55 1.84 8.74 7.99
N CYS A 56 1.43 8.11 6.88
CA CYS A 56 0.65 8.80 5.86
C CYS A 56 -0.72 9.22 6.39
N ARG A 57 -1.37 8.45 7.27
CA ARG A 57 -2.63 8.85 7.92
C ARG A 57 -2.47 10.18 8.66
N GLU A 58 -1.42 10.30 9.48
CA GLU A 58 -1.18 11.52 10.24
C GLU A 58 -0.80 12.70 9.34
N LEU A 59 -0.02 12.48 8.27
CA LEU A 59 0.26 13.52 7.28
C LEU A 59 -1.02 14.00 6.58
N LEU A 60 -1.87 13.09 6.11
CA LEU A 60 -3.16 13.42 5.48
C LEU A 60 -4.06 14.20 6.43
N LYS A 61 -4.11 13.81 7.71
CA LYS A 61 -4.87 14.50 8.76
C LYS A 61 -4.42 15.95 8.95
N GLN A 62 -3.11 16.24 8.90
CA GLN A 62 -2.60 17.62 8.95
C GLN A 62 -3.07 18.49 7.78
N HIS A 63 -3.44 17.86 6.67
CA HIS A 63 -4.01 18.50 5.48
C HIS A 63 -5.55 18.47 5.48
N GLY A 64 -6.20 18.09 6.58
CA GLY A 64 -7.65 18.04 6.71
C GLY A 64 -8.31 16.86 5.98
N VAL A 65 -7.53 15.84 5.62
CA VAL A 65 -8.03 14.62 4.99
C VAL A 65 -8.11 13.51 6.04
N GLU A 66 -9.32 13.26 6.51
CA GLU A 66 -9.60 12.14 7.42
C GLU A 66 -9.52 10.81 6.66
N SER A 67 -8.72 9.89 7.19
CA SER A 67 -8.52 8.54 6.64
C SER A 67 -8.46 7.51 7.76
N ARG A 68 -8.90 6.30 7.44
CA ARG A 68 -8.90 5.16 8.37
C ARG A 68 -7.73 4.25 8.05
N LEU A 69 -6.94 3.91 9.06
CA LEU A 69 -5.99 2.81 8.98
C LEU A 69 -6.76 1.49 8.96
N VAL A 70 -6.49 0.67 7.95
CA VAL A 70 -7.10 -0.65 7.78
C VAL A 70 -6.02 -1.69 7.67
N ILE A 71 -6.23 -2.80 8.38
CA ILE A 71 -5.34 -3.95 8.36
C ILE A 71 -6.14 -5.18 7.95
N GLY A 72 -5.53 -6.01 7.11
CA GLY A 72 -6.15 -7.22 6.65
C GLY A 72 -5.28 -7.96 5.66
N PHE A 73 -5.93 -8.57 4.68
CA PHE A 73 -5.26 -9.30 3.63
C PHE A 73 -5.24 -8.51 2.35
N ALA A 74 -4.12 -8.61 1.63
CA ALA A 74 -3.98 -8.00 0.31
C ALA A 74 -3.28 -8.95 -0.66
N ALA A 75 -3.52 -8.74 -1.96
CA ALA A 75 -2.76 -9.41 -3.02
C ALA A 75 -2.71 -8.54 -4.26
N TRP A 76 -1.67 -8.69 -5.07
CA TRP A 76 -1.44 -7.93 -6.30
C TRP A 76 -0.97 -8.84 -7.42
N ARG A 77 -1.61 -8.72 -8.59
CA ARG A 77 -1.16 -9.35 -9.83
C ARG A 77 -0.15 -8.40 -10.49
N VAL A 78 1.12 -8.67 -10.27
CA VAL A 78 2.24 -7.79 -10.66
C VAL A 78 2.73 -8.04 -12.08
N GLY A 79 2.35 -9.16 -12.69
CA GLY A 79 2.70 -9.54 -14.06
C GLY A 79 1.70 -10.52 -14.64
N ASP A 80 1.92 -10.95 -15.89
CA ASP A 80 1.00 -11.85 -16.59
C ASP A 80 1.42 -13.33 -16.49
N GLY A 81 2.62 -13.61 -15.97
CA GLY A 81 3.11 -14.96 -15.69
C GLY A 81 2.31 -15.67 -14.61
N HIS A 82 2.39 -17.00 -14.58
CA HIS A 82 1.61 -17.86 -13.67
C HIS A 82 1.91 -17.56 -12.19
N GLY A 83 3.17 -17.24 -11.87
CA GLY A 83 3.63 -16.92 -10.52
C GLY A 83 3.68 -15.42 -10.21
N ASP A 84 3.25 -14.54 -11.12
CA ASP A 84 3.46 -13.09 -10.98
C ASP A 84 2.46 -12.43 -10.00
N VAL A 85 2.36 -12.97 -8.79
CA VAL A 85 1.40 -12.59 -7.76
C VAL A 85 2.13 -12.41 -6.43
N ILE A 86 1.91 -11.27 -5.78
CA ILE A 86 2.36 -11.03 -4.41
C ILE A 86 1.15 -11.13 -3.49
N VAL A 87 1.25 -11.94 -2.43
CA VAL A 87 0.13 -12.24 -1.52
C VAL A 87 0.51 -11.98 -0.07
N HIS A 88 -0.24 -11.10 0.58
CA HIS A 88 -0.25 -10.88 2.02
C HIS A 88 -1.56 -11.44 2.60
N ALA A 89 -1.69 -12.77 2.53
CA ALA A 89 -2.84 -13.52 3.03
C ALA A 89 -2.40 -14.95 3.39
N PRO A 90 -3.08 -15.63 4.33
CA PRO A 90 -2.83 -17.03 4.58
C PRO A 90 -3.18 -17.85 3.33
N LEU A 91 -2.20 -18.57 2.79
CA LEU A 91 -2.37 -19.52 1.69
C LEU A 91 -2.35 -20.96 2.19
N GLN A 92 -3.09 -21.83 1.52
CA GLN A 92 -3.08 -23.27 1.84
C GLN A 92 -1.67 -23.83 1.61
N GLY A 93 -1.12 -24.50 2.62
CA GLY A 93 0.25 -25.05 2.56
C GLY A 93 1.35 -24.05 2.94
N MET A 94 1.02 -22.81 3.32
CA MET A 94 2.00 -21.87 3.87
C MET A 94 2.58 -22.43 5.18
N ALA A 95 3.91 -22.53 5.26
CA ALA A 95 4.59 -22.95 6.48
C ALA A 95 4.31 -21.92 7.61
N PRO A 96 4.02 -22.36 8.85
CA PRO A 96 3.85 -21.45 9.97
C PRO A 96 5.11 -20.62 10.19
N GLN A 97 4.98 -19.29 10.20
CA GLN A 97 6.06 -18.38 10.59
C GLN A 97 5.75 -17.84 11.99
N PRO A 98 6.46 -18.28 13.05
CA PRO A 98 6.09 -18.00 14.44
C PRO A 98 6.02 -16.52 14.82
N GLU A 99 6.66 -15.64 14.03
CA GLU A 99 6.78 -14.21 14.32
C GLU A 99 6.34 -13.31 13.15
N ALA A 100 5.90 -13.90 12.03
CA ALA A 100 5.45 -13.14 10.86
C ALA A 100 3.99 -13.48 10.54
N LEU A 101 3.15 -12.45 10.58
CA LEU A 101 1.76 -12.57 10.16
C LEU A 101 1.63 -12.09 8.70
N PRO A 102 0.96 -12.86 7.83
CA PRO A 102 0.66 -12.40 6.48
C PRO A 102 -0.45 -11.34 6.57
N PHE A 103 -0.05 -10.08 6.74
CA PHE A 103 -0.96 -8.95 6.77
C PHE A 103 -0.47 -7.84 5.86
N HIS A 104 -1.40 -6.96 5.51
CA HIS A 104 -1.10 -5.69 4.88
C HIS A 104 -1.85 -4.56 5.57
N ALA A 105 -1.27 -3.37 5.53
CA ALA A 105 -1.90 -2.16 6.05
C ALA A 105 -2.05 -1.13 4.93
N TRP A 106 -3.21 -0.49 4.87
CA TRP A 106 -3.55 0.54 3.89
C TRP A 106 -4.47 1.58 4.54
N LEU A 107 -4.78 2.64 3.79
CA LEU A 107 -5.73 3.66 4.22
C LEU A 107 -7.02 3.59 3.43
N GLU A 108 -8.13 3.90 4.09
CA GLU A 108 -9.41 4.11 3.44
C GLU A 108 -9.96 5.51 3.70
N ILE A 109 -10.52 6.16 2.67
CA ILE A 109 -11.19 7.47 2.79
C ILE A 109 -12.67 7.32 2.44
N GLY A 110 -13.52 7.83 3.31
CA GLY A 110 -14.97 7.71 3.23
C GLY A 110 -15.55 6.65 4.17
N PRO A 111 -16.88 6.48 4.21
CA PRO A 111 -17.52 5.53 5.11
C PRO A 111 -17.11 4.08 4.81
N ALA A 112 -16.86 3.30 5.86
CA ALA A 112 -16.44 1.90 5.75
C ALA A 112 -17.35 1.03 4.87
N GLU A 113 -18.66 1.25 4.99
CA GLU A 113 -19.70 0.51 4.25
C GLU A 113 -19.94 1.06 2.83
N SER A 114 -19.28 2.16 2.46
CA SER A 114 -19.45 2.76 1.13
C SER A 114 -18.68 1.97 0.08
N ALA A 115 -19.36 1.63 -1.01
CA ALA A 115 -18.72 1.11 -2.22
C ALA A 115 -17.81 2.17 -2.88
N HIS A 116 -18.07 3.46 -2.64
CA HIS A 116 -17.29 4.57 -3.18
C HIS A 116 -16.17 5.03 -2.25
N ARG A 117 -15.83 4.27 -1.20
CA ARG A 117 -14.64 4.57 -0.40
C ARG A 117 -13.39 4.40 -1.26
N LEU A 118 -12.42 5.28 -1.05
CA LEU A 118 -11.13 5.22 -1.72
C LEU A 118 -10.17 4.36 -0.89
N ILE A 119 -9.44 3.48 -1.55
CA ILE A 119 -8.30 2.73 -1.01
C ILE A 119 -7.04 3.47 -1.41
N LEU A 120 -6.19 3.77 -0.43
CA LEU A 120 -4.87 4.37 -0.62
C LEU A 120 -3.80 3.42 -0.07
N ASP A 121 -2.85 3.05 -0.92
CA ASP A 121 -1.72 2.21 -0.55
C ASP A 121 -0.41 2.85 -1.03
N PHE A 122 0.33 3.41 -0.08
CA PHE A 122 1.60 4.09 -0.36
C PHE A 122 2.81 3.14 -0.36
N SER A 123 2.60 1.84 -0.22
CA SER A 123 3.66 0.84 -0.17
C SER A 123 3.80 0.03 -1.46
N THR A 124 2.97 0.26 -2.48
CA THR A 124 3.01 -0.53 -3.72
C THR A 124 4.30 -0.38 -4.52
N TYR A 125 5.06 0.71 -4.33
CA TYR A 125 6.39 0.84 -4.94
C TYR A 125 7.37 -0.26 -4.45
N GLN A 126 7.10 -0.87 -3.30
CA GLN A 126 7.93 -1.93 -2.72
C GLN A 126 7.71 -3.30 -3.37
N LEU A 127 6.66 -3.48 -4.19
CA LEU A 127 6.29 -4.78 -4.78
C LEU A 127 7.44 -5.41 -5.56
N ARG A 128 8.24 -4.61 -6.28
CA ARG A 128 9.40 -5.11 -7.04
C ARG A 128 10.48 -5.71 -6.14
N ARG A 129 10.77 -5.05 -5.01
CA ARG A 129 11.71 -5.56 -4.02
C ARG A 129 11.15 -6.79 -3.33
N LYS A 130 9.87 -6.76 -2.96
CA LYS A 130 9.19 -7.88 -2.29
C LYS A 130 9.19 -9.15 -3.15
N ALA A 131 8.92 -9.03 -4.44
CA ALA A 131 9.04 -10.13 -5.40
C ALA A 131 10.44 -10.74 -5.37
N ALA A 132 11.48 -9.91 -5.51
CA ALA A 132 12.86 -10.39 -5.49
C ALA A 132 13.25 -11.08 -4.16
N GLU A 133 12.76 -10.58 -3.02
CA GLU A 133 12.99 -11.21 -1.71
C GLU A 133 12.27 -12.57 -1.60
N LEU A 134 11.04 -12.69 -2.11
CA LEU A 134 10.29 -13.95 -2.12
C LEU A 134 10.93 -14.96 -3.07
N ASP A 135 11.27 -14.55 -4.29
CA ASP A 135 11.96 -15.38 -5.29
C ASP A 135 13.30 -15.92 -4.75
N ALA A 136 14.04 -15.10 -3.99
CA ALA A 136 15.28 -15.53 -3.35
C ALA A 136 15.07 -16.59 -2.26
N LEU A 137 13.88 -16.64 -1.64
CA LEU A 137 13.55 -17.60 -0.59
C LEU A 137 12.99 -18.92 -1.14
N ASP A 138 12.19 -18.88 -2.20
CA ASP A 138 11.50 -20.06 -2.74
C ASP A 138 12.01 -20.53 -4.12
N GLY A 139 12.95 -19.80 -4.72
CA GLY A 139 13.49 -20.09 -6.06
C GLY A 139 12.57 -19.67 -7.19
N GLY A 140 11.62 -18.77 -6.93
CA GLY A 140 10.72 -18.17 -7.92
C GLY A 140 11.40 -17.28 -8.96
N ASP A 141 10.59 -16.78 -9.89
CA ASP A 141 11.00 -15.84 -10.95
C ASP A 141 9.81 -14.91 -11.27
N THR A 142 9.45 -14.07 -10.31
CA THR A 142 8.29 -13.19 -10.38
C THR A 142 8.59 -11.98 -11.27
N ASN A 143 7.89 -11.85 -12.39
CA ASN A 143 8.08 -10.72 -13.30
C ASN A 143 7.16 -9.53 -12.97
N VAL A 144 7.72 -8.52 -12.32
CA VAL A 144 7.00 -7.31 -11.91
C VAL A 144 6.93 -6.27 -13.04
N ASN A 145 5.80 -6.29 -13.76
CA ASN A 145 5.44 -5.39 -14.86
C ASN A 145 4.40 -4.31 -14.46
N TRP A 146 3.73 -4.50 -13.33
CA TRP A 146 2.80 -3.54 -12.74
C TRP A 146 3.21 -3.29 -11.28
N CYS A 147 3.65 -2.06 -11.00
CA CYS A 147 4.18 -1.64 -9.70
C CYS A 147 4.07 -0.11 -9.58
N PRO A 148 2.86 0.43 -9.33
CA PRO A 148 2.67 1.87 -9.22
C PRO A 148 3.37 2.42 -7.98
N ASP A 149 3.79 3.69 -8.01
CA ASP A 149 4.43 4.36 -6.86
C ASP A 149 3.52 4.38 -5.63
N TYR A 150 2.21 4.51 -5.86
CA TYR A 150 1.14 4.31 -4.89
C TYR A 150 -0.13 3.87 -5.61
N LEU A 151 -1.04 3.21 -4.89
CA LEU A 151 -2.38 2.90 -5.36
C LEU A 151 -3.38 3.91 -4.79
N ALA A 152 -4.23 4.45 -5.65
CA ALA A 152 -5.45 5.15 -5.28
C ALA A 152 -6.57 4.61 -6.16
N ALA A 153 -7.52 3.88 -5.57
CA ALA A 153 -8.58 3.20 -6.31
C ALA A 153 -9.87 3.12 -5.51
N LEU A 154 -11.02 2.98 -6.18
CA LEU A 154 -12.27 2.75 -5.45
C LEU A 154 -12.32 1.32 -4.93
N ALA A 155 -13.03 1.12 -3.81
CA ALA A 155 -13.30 -0.21 -3.30
C ALA A 155 -14.07 -1.10 -4.30
N THR A 156 -14.80 -0.52 -5.26
CA THR A 156 -15.44 -1.25 -6.36
C THR A 156 -14.46 -1.89 -7.35
N ASP A 157 -13.21 -1.41 -7.39
CA ASP A 157 -12.17 -1.95 -8.28
C ASP A 157 -11.39 -3.10 -7.65
N VAL A 158 -11.60 -3.36 -6.35
CA VAL A 158 -11.02 -4.49 -5.63
C VAL A 158 -11.55 -5.79 -6.22
N SER A 159 -10.62 -6.61 -6.71
CA SER A 159 -10.91 -7.92 -7.29
C SER A 159 -11.02 -8.99 -6.21
N SER A 160 -11.56 -10.15 -6.54
CA SER A 160 -11.46 -11.33 -5.68
C SER A 160 -10.00 -11.82 -5.62
N LEU A 161 -9.64 -12.55 -4.57
CA LEU A 161 -8.32 -13.18 -4.49
C LEU A 161 -8.09 -14.16 -5.65
N GLU A 162 -9.12 -14.91 -6.03
CA GLU A 162 -9.09 -15.81 -7.20
C GLU A 162 -8.75 -15.05 -8.48
N ASP A 163 -9.41 -13.92 -8.73
CA ASP A 163 -9.17 -13.09 -9.91
C ASP A 163 -7.73 -12.57 -9.95
N VAL A 164 -7.21 -12.10 -8.82
CA VAL A 164 -5.81 -11.69 -8.70
C VAL A 164 -4.87 -12.85 -9.02
N THR A 165 -5.14 -14.05 -8.51
CA THR A 165 -4.28 -15.22 -8.75
C THR A 165 -4.36 -15.79 -10.18
N MET A 166 -5.46 -15.56 -10.90
CA MET A 166 -5.74 -16.27 -12.16
C MET A 166 -5.77 -15.39 -13.42
N LYS A 167 -5.97 -14.07 -13.29
CA LYS A 167 -6.20 -13.17 -14.43
C LYS A 167 -4.96 -12.33 -14.77
N THR A 168 -5.17 -11.11 -15.29
CA THR A 168 -4.11 -10.26 -15.85
C THR A 168 -3.51 -9.31 -14.81
N LYS A 169 -2.32 -8.78 -15.09
CA LYS A 169 -1.69 -7.75 -14.25
C LYS A 169 -2.56 -6.53 -14.00
N GLY A 170 -2.32 -5.88 -12.86
CA GLY A 170 -3.04 -4.67 -12.44
C GLY A 170 -4.29 -4.94 -11.59
N LEU A 171 -4.62 -6.20 -11.33
CA LEU A 171 -5.65 -6.56 -10.36
C LEU A 171 -5.08 -6.58 -8.94
N PHE A 172 -5.89 -6.15 -7.99
CA PHE A 172 -5.55 -6.11 -6.58
C PHE A 172 -6.74 -6.55 -5.72
N PHE A 173 -6.42 -7.17 -4.60
CA PHE A 173 -7.37 -7.66 -3.60
C PHE A 173 -7.05 -6.95 -2.28
N TYR A 174 -8.08 -6.52 -1.57
CA TYR A 174 -8.00 -5.98 -0.22
C TYR A 174 -9.21 -6.48 0.58
N ARG A 175 -8.96 -7.10 1.73
CA ARG A 175 -10.01 -7.56 2.64
C ARG A 175 -9.65 -7.19 4.08
N PRO A 176 -10.38 -6.25 4.71
CA PRO A 176 -10.19 -5.91 6.11
C PRO A 176 -10.33 -7.15 7.01
N HIS A 177 -9.55 -7.20 8.10
CA HIS A 177 -9.64 -8.29 9.07
C HIS A 177 -9.52 -7.75 10.50
N SER A 178 -10.64 -7.63 11.20
CA SER A 178 -10.74 -6.97 12.51
C SER A 178 -9.85 -7.57 13.59
N ASP A 179 -9.72 -8.90 13.66
CA ASP A 179 -8.89 -9.54 14.70
C ASP A 179 -7.40 -9.29 14.46
N LEU A 180 -7.00 -9.29 13.19
CA LEU A 180 -5.63 -9.02 12.76
C LEU A 180 -5.30 -7.54 12.98
N GLN A 181 -6.25 -6.65 12.68
CA GLN A 181 -6.12 -5.23 12.96
C GLN A 181 -5.89 -4.97 14.45
N ARG A 182 -6.74 -5.52 15.33
CA ARG A 182 -6.59 -5.38 16.78
C ARG A 182 -5.24 -5.93 17.26
N TYR A 183 -4.79 -7.06 16.74
CA TYR A 183 -3.51 -7.65 17.10
C TYR A 183 -2.32 -6.76 16.68
N VAL A 184 -2.30 -6.30 15.42
CA VAL A 184 -1.21 -5.49 14.88
C VAL A 184 -1.16 -4.12 15.55
N GLU A 185 -2.29 -3.44 15.72
CA GLU A 185 -2.36 -2.13 16.40
C GLU A 185 -1.89 -2.23 17.86
N HIS A 186 -2.22 -3.32 18.56
CA HIS A 186 -1.71 -3.55 19.92
C HIS A 186 -0.18 -3.74 19.95
N LYS A 187 0.43 -4.27 18.88
CA LYS A 187 1.86 -4.55 18.80
C LYS A 187 2.69 -3.37 18.27
N ALA A 188 2.14 -2.56 17.37
CA ALA A 188 2.89 -1.53 16.64
C ALA A 188 3.29 -0.33 17.51
N GLY A 189 2.58 -0.08 18.62
CA GLY A 189 2.84 1.08 19.47
C GLY A 189 2.40 2.39 18.83
N ALA A 190 2.83 3.52 19.41
CA ALA A 190 2.56 4.84 18.85
C ALA A 190 3.59 5.19 17.77
N ILE A 191 3.17 6.00 16.79
CA ILE A 191 4.06 6.58 15.78
C ILE A 191 5.21 7.33 16.44
N ASP A 192 6.43 7.16 15.93
CA ASP A 192 7.56 8.01 16.29
C ASP A 192 7.35 9.43 15.72
N GLN A 193 7.30 10.42 16.61
CA GLN A 193 7.12 11.81 16.23
C GLN A 193 8.29 12.35 15.40
N VAL A 194 9.49 11.79 15.54
CA VAL A 194 10.65 12.12 14.71
C VAL A 194 10.41 11.70 13.27
N ASP A 195 9.92 10.48 13.05
CA ASP A 195 9.59 9.97 11.71
C ASP A 195 8.50 10.79 11.05
N LEU A 196 7.44 11.15 11.80
CA LEU A 196 6.38 12.03 11.30
C LEU A 196 6.93 13.42 10.92
N ASN A 197 7.79 14.02 11.75
CA ASN A 197 8.40 15.31 11.46
C ASN A 197 9.31 15.25 10.22
N ASN A 198 10.07 14.17 10.06
CA ASN A 198 10.90 13.93 8.88
C ASN A 198 10.04 13.76 7.62
N LEU A 199 8.95 12.99 7.71
CA LEU A 199 8.01 12.84 6.61
C LEU A 199 7.43 14.20 6.17
N ILE A 200 7.02 15.04 7.12
CA ILE A 200 6.51 16.40 6.84
C ILE A 200 7.58 17.27 6.16
N LEU A 201 8.84 17.19 6.61
CA LEU A 201 9.96 17.91 6.01
C LEU A 201 10.16 17.50 4.55
N LEU A 202 10.17 16.18 4.27
CA LEU A 202 10.33 15.62 2.93
C LEU A 202 9.15 15.97 2.02
N TYR A 203 7.93 15.90 2.57
CA TYR A 203 6.74 16.36 1.88
C TYR A 203 6.90 17.84 1.50
N ARG A 204 7.26 18.73 2.43
CA ARG A 204 7.42 20.17 2.16
C ARG A 204 8.58 20.51 1.21
N ASN A 205 9.57 19.64 1.06
CA ASN A 205 10.76 19.87 0.25
C ASN A 205 11.02 18.71 -0.73
N PRO A 206 10.26 18.61 -1.84
CA PRO A 206 10.28 17.44 -2.71
C PRO A 206 11.62 17.24 -3.42
N ASN A 207 12.45 18.27 -3.49
CA ASN A 207 13.78 18.21 -4.10
C ASN A 207 14.90 17.85 -3.10
N ILE A 208 14.60 17.68 -1.80
CA ILE A 208 15.58 17.19 -0.84
C ILE A 208 16.01 15.77 -1.22
N GLN A 209 17.32 15.56 -1.22
CA GLN A 209 17.94 14.25 -1.28
C GLN A 209 18.14 13.76 0.16
N VAL A 210 17.75 12.51 0.40
CA VAL A 210 17.93 11.85 1.70
C VAL A 210 19.02 10.82 1.51
N ILE A 211 19.93 10.74 2.48
CA ILE A 211 20.96 9.72 2.55
C ILE A 211 20.83 9.10 3.93
N GLY A 212 20.56 7.81 3.99
CA GLY A 212 20.48 7.04 5.22
C GLY A 212 21.28 5.73 5.16
N PRO A 213 21.19 4.88 6.20
CA PRO A 213 21.95 3.63 6.27
C PRO A 213 21.82 2.72 5.05
N ASN A 214 20.66 2.71 4.40
CA ASN A 214 20.40 1.88 3.22
C ASN A 214 21.04 2.42 1.92
N ASP A 215 21.50 3.68 1.92
CA ASP A 215 22.18 4.31 0.77
C ASP A 215 23.69 4.03 0.76
N ILE A 216 24.22 3.53 1.87
CA ILE A 216 25.64 3.16 2.01
C ILE A 216 25.81 1.77 1.39
N LYS A 217 26.08 1.73 0.08
CA LYS A 217 26.58 0.53 -0.59
C LYS A 217 28.06 0.38 -0.27
N ASP A 218 28.40 -0.68 0.47
CA ASP A 218 29.76 -1.12 0.81
C ASP A 218 30.50 -0.29 1.87
N LEU A 219 30.55 -0.81 3.10
CA LEU A 219 31.64 -0.67 4.06
C LEU A 219 32.18 -2.05 4.41
#